data_AF-A0A831KVZ8-F1
#
_entry.id   AF-A0A831KVZ8-F1
#
_cell.length_a   1.000
_cell.length_b   1.000
_cell.length_c   1.000
_cell.angle_alpha   90.00
_cell.angle_beta   90.00
_cell.angle_gamma   90.00
#
_symmetry.space_group_name_H-M   'P 1'
#
loop_
_entity.id
_entity.type
_entity.pdbx_description
1 polymer ?
#
loop_
_entity_poly.entity_id
_entity_poly.type
_entity_poly.pdbx_seq_one_letter_code
_entity_poly.pdbx_strand_id
1 'polypeptide(L)'
;VSARVRSLPWPMLEARAAARRAVTAAGRGPVALVFGREQSGLSNEELARCNFLVRIPADPVYSSLNLAAAVQVLAYELRLAAESGTEASPATEDAPPAVAADLERFYTHLEAVLVEIGFLEPASPRHLMRRLRRLFSRARPDRNELAILRGILSAVQARRIRPQVESGAGNGDGSMGSTP
;
A
#
# COMPACT_ATOMS: atom_id res chain seq x y z
N VAL A 1 -13.18 15.25 1.90
CA VAL A 1 -14.01 15.03 3.11
C VAL A 1 -15.04 13.95 2.78
N SER A 2 -15.18 12.91 3.61
CA SER A 2 -16.16 11.83 3.38
C SER A 2 -16.84 11.48 4.70
N ALA A 3 -18.19 11.47 4.69
CA ALA A 3 -19.06 11.37 5.87
C ALA A 3 -19.71 9.99 6.07
N ARG A 4 -19.28 8.92 5.37
CA ARG A 4 -19.85 7.57 5.57
C ARG A 4 -18.81 6.59 6.11
N VAL A 5 -19.10 6.05 7.30
CA VAL A 5 -18.43 4.89 7.90
C VAL A 5 -18.60 3.71 6.94
N ARG A 6 -17.49 3.24 6.37
CA ARG A 6 -17.44 2.11 5.43
C ARG A 6 -16.41 1.09 5.95
N SER A 7 -16.61 -0.16 5.55
CA SER A 7 -16.21 -1.43 6.21
C SER A 7 -14.73 -1.68 6.60
N LEU A 8 -13.82 -0.71 6.46
CA LEU A 8 -12.42 -0.80 6.90
C LEU A 8 -11.97 0.57 7.44
N PRO A 9 -11.53 0.71 8.70
CA PRO A 9 -11.20 2.03 9.27
C PRO A 9 -9.87 2.55 8.72
N TRP A 10 -9.88 3.52 7.81
CA TRP A 10 -8.66 4.24 7.45
C TRP A 10 -8.20 5.11 8.62
N PRO A 11 -6.89 5.26 8.86
CA PRO A 11 -6.40 6.20 9.85
C PRO A 11 -6.82 7.62 9.43
N MET A 12 -7.63 8.25 10.27
CA MET A 12 -8.20 9.57 10.03
C MET A 12 -7.44 10.58 10.88
N LEU A 13 -7.06 11.69 10.25
CA LEU A 13 -6.40 12.81 10.89
C LEU A 13 -7.26 14.07 10.73
N GLU A 14 -7.26 14.92 11.74
CA GLU A 14 -7.79 16.27 11.60
C GLU A 14 -6.81 17.16 10.83
N ALA A 15 -7.33 18.24 10.24
CA ALA A 15 -6.56 19.16 9.38
C ALA A 15 -5.22 19.59 10.00
N ARG A 16 -5.21 20.01 11.27
CA ARG A 16 -3.99 20.43 11.98
C ARG A 16 -2.96 19.32 12.16
N ALA A 17 -3.41 18.13 12.55
CA ALA A 17 -2.54 16.97 12.72
C ALA A 17 -1.98 16.49 11.38
N ALA A 18 -2.81 16.51 10.32
CA ALA A 18 -2.40 16.18 8.97
C ALA A 18 -1.34 17.18 8.44
N ALA A 19 -1.53 18.48 8.68
CA ALA A 19 -0.58 19.52 8.28
C ALA A 19 0.80 19.34 8.93
N ARG A 20 0.85 19.15 10.26
CA ARG A 20 2.12 18.88 10.97
C ARG A 20 2.84 17.67 10.39
N ARG A 21 2.11 16.57 10.19
CA ARG A 21 2.68 15.34 9.62
C ARG A 21 3.18 15.56 8.19
N ALA A 22 2.44 16.31 7.38
CA ALA A 22 2.82 16.62 6.01
C ALA A 22 4.12 17.45 5.96
N VAL A 23 4.27 18.46 6.81
CA VAL A 23 5.50 19.26 6.90
C VAL A 23 6.69 18.40 7.35
N THR A 24 6.53 17.56 8.37
CA THR A 24 7.59 16.62 8.79
C THR A 24 7.98 15.66 7.67
N ALA A 25 6.98 15.10 6.96
CA ALA A 25 7.22 14.15 5.88
C ALA A 25 7.84 14.81 4.63
N ALA A 26 7.53 16.09 4.37
CA ALA A 26 8.09 16.86 3.27
C ALA A 26 9.63 17.00 3.37
N GLY A 27 10.18 16.95 4.59
CA GLY A 27 11.64 16.89 4.81
C GLY A 27 12.29 15.56 4.38
N ARG A 28 11.50 14.50 4.17
CA ARG A 28 11.98 13.14 3.79
C ARG A 28 11.62 12.74 2.36
N GLY A 29 10.68 13.45 1.72
CA GLY A 29 10.23 13.14 0.37
C GLY A 29 8.96 13.88 -0.04
N PRO A 30 8.50 13.72 -1.29
CA PRO A 30 7.31 14.41 -1.78
C PRO A 30 6.04 13.97 -1.04
N VAL A 31 5.18 14.94 -0.72
CA VAL A 31 3.90 14.72 -0.06
C VAL A 31 2.78 15.21 -0.96
N ALA A 32 1.71 14.42 -1.11
CA ALA A 32 0.53 14.78 -1.87
C ALA A 32 -0.69 14.93 -0.97
N LEU A 33 -1.41 16.04 -1.12
CA LEU A 33 -2.77 16.20 -0.62
C LEU A 33 -3.74 15.99 -1.78
N VAL A 34 -4.59 14.97 -1.68
CA VAL A 34 -5.53 14.59 -2.74
C VAL A 34 -6.92 15.08 -2.37
N PHE A 35 -7.53 15.86 -3.26
CA PHE A 35 -8.87 16.39 -3.09
C PHE A 35 -9.82 15.72 -4.08
N GLY A 36 -11.01 15.38 -3.60
CA GLY A 36 -12.06 14.77 -4.43
C GLY A 36 -12.87 15.81 -5.21
N ARG A 37 -13.69 15.31 -6.14
CA ARG A 37 -14.65 16.15 -6.87
C ARG A 37 -15.70 16.71 -5.91
N GLU A 38 -16.19 17.91 -6.17
CA GLU A 38 -17.09 18.63 -5.26
C GLU A 38 -18.41 17.86 -4.98
N GLN A 39 -18.98 17.24 -6.01
CA GLN A 39 -20.26 16.51 -5.88
C GLN A 39 -20.10 15.07 -5.39
N SER A 40 -18.99 14.39 -5.74
CA SER A 40 -18.84 12.94 -5.55
C SER A 40 -17.70 12.54 -4.63
N GLY A 41 -16.85 13.48 -4.21
CA GLY A 41 -15.66 13.22 -3.42
C GLY A 41 -14.63 12.37 -4.17
N LEU A 42 -13.83 11.62 -3.40
CA LEU A 42 -12.91 10.60 -3.91
C LEU A 42 -13.62 9.24 -3.94
N SER A 43 -13.38 8.49 -5.01
CA SER A 43 -13.80 7.11 -5.14
C SER A 43 -13.09 6.22 -4.11
N ASN A 44 -13.65 5.04 -3.84
CA ASN A 44 -13.02 4.07 -2.93
C ASN A 44 -11.64 3.61 -3.45
N GLU A 45 -11.44 3.60 -4.77
CA GLU A 45 -10.18 3.22 -5.40
C GLU A 45 -9.10 4.29 -5.17
N GLU A 46 -9.46 5.57 -5.27
CA GLU A 46 -8.57 6.69 -4.95
C GLU A 46 -8.25 6.75 -3.45
N LEU A 47 -9.25 6.56 -2.60
CA LEU A 47 -9.07 6.50 -1.14
C LEU A 47 -8.13 5.34 -0.74
N ALA A 48 -8.19 4.21 -1.45
CA ALA A 48 -7.32 3.07 -1.18
C ALA A 48 -5.83 3.32 -1.49
N ARG A 49 -5.52 4.36 -2.28
CA ARG A 49 -4.15 4.79 -2.58
C ARG A 49 -3.61 5.80 -1.57
N CYS A 50 -4.47 6.37 -0.73
CA CYS A 50 -4.08 7.36 0.28
C CYS A 50 -3.62 6.68 1.58
N ASN A 51 -2.55 7.17 2.19
CA ASN A 51 -2.07 6.66 3.48
C ASN A 51 -2.96 7.10 4.65
N PHE A 52 -3.55 8.30 4.58
CA PHE A 52 -4.40 8.89 5.61
C PHE A 52 -5.61 9.58 4.99
N LEU A 53 -6.70 9.64 5.74
CA LEU A 53 -7.84 10.48 5.41
C LEU A 53 -7.83 11.73 6.28
N VAL A 54 -8.00 12.89 5.66
CA VAL A 54 -8.06 14.16 6.38
C VAL A 54 -9.51 14.61 6.51
N ARG A 55 -9.90 14.93 7.75
CA ARG A 55 -11.20 15.52 8.08
C ARG A 55 -10.99 16.95 8.57
N ILE A 56 -11.75 17.88 8.01
CA ILE A 56 -11.88 19.23 8.54
C ILE A 56 -13.10 19.20 9.49
N PRO A 57 -12.95 19.49 10.79
CA PRO A 57 -14.08 19.66 11.68
C PRO A 57 -15.03 20.71 11.12
N ALA A 58 -16.30 20.35 11.00
CA ALA A 58 -17.36 21.15 10.43
C ALA A 58 -18.65 20.88 11.20
N ASP A 59 -19.68 21.69 10.93
CA ASP A 59 -21.00 21.48 11.51
C ASP A 59 -21.50 20.04 11.24
N PRO A 60 -21.97 19.28 12.25
CA PRO A 60 -22.45 17.92 12.06
C PRO A 60 -23.66 17.80 11.12
N VAL A 61 -24.50 18.84 11.06
CA VAL A 61 -25.68 18.94 10.19
C VAL A 61 -25.28 19.33 8.77
N TYR A 62 -24.21 20.12 8.62
CA TYR A 62 -23.66 20.54 7.33
C TYR A 62 -22.13 20.36 7.26
N SER A 63 -21.70 19.11 7.09
CA SER A 63 -20.27 18.75 7.17
C SER A 63 -19.48 18.90 5.87
N SER A 64 -20.14 19.27 4.77
CA SER A 64 -19.54 19.37 3.45
C SER A 64 -19.08 20.79 3.17
N LEU A 65 -17.77 21.00 3.17
CA LEU A 65 -17.17 22.23 2.66
C LEU A 65 -17.12 22.19 1.14
N ASN A 66 -17.25 23.35 0.51
CA ASN A 66 -16.89 23.51 -0.90
C ASN A 66 -15.38 23.19 -1.10
N LEU A 67 -15.00 22.87 -2.33
CA LEU A 67 -13.63 22.42 -2.61
C LEU A 67 -12.60 23.52 -2.27
N ALA A 68 -12.88 24.76 -2.65
CA ALA A 68 -11.98 25.89 -2.42
C ALA A 68 -11.72 26.15 -0.93
N ALA A 69 -12.75 26.08 -0.08
CA ALA A 69 -12.63 26.27 1.37
C ALA A 69 -11.85 25.11 2.01
N ALA A 70 -12.08 23.87 1.57
CA ALA A 70 -11.31 22.73 2.04
C ALA A 70 -9.82 22.88 1.71
N VAL A 71 -9.49 23.34 0.50
CA VAL A 71 -8.12 23.64 0.08
C VAL A 71 -7.54 24.79 0.92
N GLN A 72 -8.30 25.88 1.09
CA GLN A 72 -7.87 27.06 1.85
C GLN A 72 -7.52 26.71 3.31
N VAL A 73 -8.38 25.94 3.99
CA VAL A 73 -8.16 25.51 5.37
C VAL A 73 -6.89 24.65 5.49
N LEU A 74 -6.69 23.70 4.57
CA LEU A 74 -5.50 22.84 4.61
C LEU A 74 -4.22 23.60 4.26
N ALA A 75 -4.27 24.52 3.29
CA ALA A 75 -3.15 25.39 2.96
C ALA A 75 -2.76 26.29 4.14
N TYR A 76 -3.74 26.83 4.86
CA TYR A 76 -3.52 27.62 6.06
C TYR A 76 -2.87 26.81 7.19
N GLU A 77 -3.40 25.63 7.52
CA GLU A 77 -2.80 24.77 8.55
C GLU A 77 -1.37 24.31 8.16
N LEU A 78 -1.10 24.06 6.87
CA LEU A 78 0.26 23.79 6.37
C LEU A 78 1.20 24.96 6.60
N ARG A 79 0.74 26.20 6.33
CA ARG A 79 1.53 27.41 6.56
C ARG A 79 1.88 27.57 8.04
N LEU A 80 0.89 27.42 8.91
CA LEU A 80 1.11 27.47 10.37
C LEU A 80 2.11 26.40 10.83
N ALA A 81 1.96 25.16 10.35
CA ALA A 81 2.87 24.07 10.69
C ALA A 81 4.31 24.28 10.20
N ALA A 82 4.48 24.93 9.04
CA ALA A 82 5.79 25.28 8.51
C ALA A 82 6.46 26.42 9.31
N GLU A 83 5.69 27.41 9.75
CA GLU A 83 6.19 28.55 10.53
C GLU A 83 6.49 28.19 11.99
N SER A 84 5.72 27.28 12.58
CA SER A 84 5.85 26.95 14.02
C SER A 84 7.14 26.25 14.40
N GLY A 85 7.96 25.83 13.42
CA GLY A 85 9.10 24.94 13.66
C GLY A 85 8.60 23.58 14.15
N THR A 86 8.88 22.50 13.43
CA THR A 86 8.36 21.20 13.85
C THR A 86 9.15 20.70 15.07
N GLU A 87 8.66 20.92 16.29
CA GLU A 87 9.11 20.23 17.53
C GLU A 87 8.72 18.73 17.53
N ALA A 88 8.54 18.11 16.35
CA ALA A 88 8.38 16.67 16.28
C ALA A 88 9.77 16.08 16.35
N SER A 89 10.11 15.52 17.52
CA SER A 89 11.21 14.59 17.65
C SER A 89 11.16 13.62 16.47
N PRO A 90 12.23 13.53 15.64
CA PRO A 90 12.21 12.61 14.53
C PRO A 90 12.09 11.22 15.16
N ALA A 91 10.93 10.58 15.01
CA ALA A 91 10.91 9.13 15.10
C ALA A 91 11.94 8.67 14.07
N THR A 92 13.01 8.10 14.57
CA THR A 92 14.07 7.42 13.84
C THR A 92 13.43 6.26 13.08
N GLU A 93 12.83 6.57 11.93
CA GLU A 93 12.65 5.59 10.87
C GLU A 93 13.94 5.70 10.06
N ASP A 94 14.81 4.69 10.17
CA ASP A 94 16.21 4.68 9.68
C ASP A 94 16.36 4.81 8.16
N ALA A 95 15.25 4.80 7.42
CA ALA A 95 15.25 4.98 5.97
C ALA A 95 13.99 5.74 5.50
N PRO A 96 14.10 6.55 4.42
CA PRO A 96 12.92 7.15 3.81
C PRO A 96 11.98 6.05 3.32
N PRO A 97 10.65 6.17 3.55
CA PRO A 97 9.69 5.20 3.07
C PRO A 97 9.79 5.03 1.55
N ALA A 98 9.51 3.83 1.05
CA ALA A 98 9.59 3.54 -0.37
C ALA A 98 8.69 4.49 -1.19
N VAL A 99 9.15 4.83 -2.40
CA VAL A 99 8.40 5.72 -3.30
C VAL A 99 7.11 5.02 -3.71
N ALA A 100 6.00 5.75 -3.83
CA ALA A 100 4.70 5.17 -4.20
C ALA A 100 4.77 4.25 -5.44
N ALA A 101 5.63 4.58 -6.41
CA ALA A 101 5.87 3.75 -7.59
C ALA A 101 6.49 2.37 -7.28
N ASP A 102 7.38 2.28 -6.28
CA ASP A 102 7.96 1.01 -5.83
C ASP A 102 6.91 0.11 -5.18
N LEU A 103 6.05 0.69 -4.35
CA LEU A 103 4.92 0.00 -3.73
C LEU A 103 3.94 -0.53 -4.78
N GLU A 104 3.59 0.27 -5.78
CA GLU A 104 2.71 -0.19 -6.87
C GLU A 104 3.34 -1.34 -7.65
N ARG A 105 4.63 -1.28 -7.98
CA ARG A 105 5.34 -2.41 -8.60
C ARG A 105 5.32 -3.66 -7.75
N PHE A 106 5.52 -3.51 -6.44
CA PHE A 106 5.41 -4.62 -5.49
C PHE A 106 4.00 -5.21 -5.48
N TYR A 107 2.94 -4.39 -5.44
CA TYR A 107 1.57 -4.89 -5.44
C TYR A 107 1.21 -5.64 -6.73
N THR A 108 1.65 -5.15 -7.88
CA THR A 108 1.47 -5.86 -9.16
C THR A 108 2.18 -7.20 -9.16
N HIS A 109 3.42 -7.26 -8.66
CA HIS A 109 4.17 -8.52 -8.55
C HIS A 109 3.51 -9.48 -7.57
N LEU A 110 3.08 -8.99 -6.41
CA LEU A 110 2.38 -9.79 -5.40
C LEU A 110 1.09 -10.39 -5.96
N GLU A 111 0.26 -9.60 -6.65
CA GLU A 111 -0.97 -10.08 -7.26
C GLU A 111 -0.71 -11.18 -8.29
N ALA A 112 0.27 -10.97 -9.17
CA ALA A 112 0.67 -11.96 -10.16
C ALA A 112 1.10 -13.28 -9.48
N VAL A 113 1.94 -13.23 -8.44
CA VAL A 113 2.37 -14.43 -7.71
C VAL A 113 1.21 -15.11 -7.01
N LEU A 114 0.31 -14.37 -6.37
CA LEU A 114 -0.83 -14.95 -5.65
C LEU A 114 -1.81 -15.65 -6.60
N VAL A 115 -2.04 -15.09 -7.79
CA VAL A 115 -2.82 -15.76 -8.84
C VAL A 115 -2.07 -16.99 -9.35
N GLU A 116 -0.77 -16.85 -9.60
CA GLU A 116 0.06 -17.94 -10.09
C GLU A 116 -0.04 -19.12 -9.12
N ILE A 117 0.27 -18.96 -7.83
CA ILE A 117 0.22 -20.03 -6.81
C ILE A 117 -1.20 -20.54 -6.47
N GLY A 118 -2.24 -20.01 -7.11
CA GLY A 118 -3.63 -20.43 -6.89
C GLY A 118 -4.22 -19.96 -5.56
N PHE A 119 -3.56 -19.03 -4.85
CA PHE A 119 -4.09 -18.45 -3.62
C PHE A 119 -5.15 -17.40 -3.89
N LEU A 120 -5.02 -16.68 -5.01
CA LEU A 120 -5.97 -15.65 -5.43
C LEU A 120 -6.71 -16.11 -6.69
N GLU A 121 -8.03 -16.17 -6.58
CA GLU A 121 -8.89 -16.47 -7.72
C GLU A 121 -9.00 -15.26 -8.66
N PRO A 122 -8.70 -15.39 -9.96
CA PRO A 122 -8.70 -14.27 -10.92
C PRO A 122 -10.04 -13.54 -11.02
N ALA A 123 -11.14 -14.23 -10.69
CA ALA A 123 -12.49 -13.67 -10.75
C ALA A 123 -12.85 -12.77 -9.56
N SER A 124 -12.13 -12.83 -8.43
CA SER A 124 -12.41 -12.01 -7.23
C SER A 124 -11.16 -11.45 -6.51
N PRO A 125 -10.22 -10.79 -7.21
CA PRO A 125 -8.96 -10.32 -6.61
C PRO A 125 -9.15 -9.14 -5.64
N ARG A 126 -10.26 -8.40 -5.77
CA ARG A 126 -10.42 -7.05 -5.21
C ARG A 126 -10.39 -6.99 -3.68
N HIS A 127 -10.92 -7.99 -2.98
CA HIS A 127 -11.03 -7.94 -1.52
C HIS A 127 -9.71 -8.22 -0.80
N LEU A 128 -8.97 -9.25 -1.24
CA LEU A 128 -7.68 -9.60 -0.66
C LEU A 128 -6.63 -8.52 -0.96
N MET A 129 -6.51 -8.11 -2.22
CA MET A 129 -5.52 -7.10 -2.62
C MET A 129 -5.73 -5.78 -1.90
N ARG A 130 -6.99 -5.36 -1.67
CA ARG A 130 -7.28 -4.16 -0.87
C ARG A 130 -6.82 -4.29 0.58
N ARG A 131 -6.96 -5.47 1.20
CA ARG A 131 -6.48 -5.72 2.57
C ARG A 131 -4.95 -5.71 2.64
N LEU A 132 -4.28 -6.34 1.68
CA LEU A 132 -2.81 -6.38 1.60
C LEU A 132 -2.24 -4.98 1.37
N ARG A 133 -2.79 -4.21 0.42
CA ARG A 133 -2.39 -2.81 0.20
C ARG A 133 -2.49 -1.99 1.48
N ARG A 134 -3.57 -2.12 2.24
CA ARG A 134 -3.72 -1.44 3.54
C ARG A 134 -2.70 -1.90 4.59
N LEU A 135 -2.38 -3.19 4.65
CA LEU A 135 -1.38 -3.73 5.57
C LEU A 135 -0.01 -3.09 5.32
N PHE A 136 0.46 -3.11 4.07
CA PHE A 136 1.77 -2.57 3.71
C PHE A 136 1.80 -1.03 3.73
N SER A 137 0.72 -0.35 3.34
CA SER A 137 0.61 1.11 3.49
C SER A 137 0.68 1.58 4.95
N ARG A 138 0.25 0.75 5.91
CA ARG A 138 0.39 1.02 7.34
C ARG A 138 1.78 0.69 7.87
N ALA A 139 2.39 -0.39 7.39
CA ALA A 139 3.73 -0.80 7.78
C ALA A 139 4.80 0.20 7.33
N ARG A 140 4.54 0.94 6.23
CA ARG A 140 5.46 1.94 5.64
C ARG A 140 6.85 1.36 5.33
N PRO A 141 6.92 0.28 4.54
CA PRO A 141 8.20 -0.37 4.30
C PRO A 141 9.16 0.57 3.57
N ASP A 142 10.44 0.46 3.91
CA ASP A 142 11.52 1.13 3.20
C ASP A 142 11.85 0.40 1.88
N ARG A 143 12.84 0.92 1.14
CA ARG A 143 13.27 0.31 -0.14
C ARG A 143 13.91 -1.06 0.04
N ASN A 144 14.64 -1.28 1.13
CA ASN A 144 15.34 -2.54 1.40
C ASN A 144 14.33 -3.64 1.76
N GLU A 145 13.37 -3.34 2.62
CA GLU A 145 12.25 -4.22 2.97
C GLU A 145 11.43 -4.59 1.73
N LEU A 146 11.12 -3.63 0.85
CA LEU A 146 10.48 -3.94 -0.43
C LEU A 146 11.33 -4.82 -1.34
N ALA A 147 12.65 -4.62 -1.38
CA ALA A 147 13.55 -5.46 -2.16
C ALA A 147 13.53 -6.91 -1.64
N ILE A 148 13.56 -7.10 -0.33
CA ILE A 148 13.46 -8.40 0.33
C ILE A 148 12.12 -9.07 -0.01
N LEU A 149 11.00 -8.34 0.16
CA LEU A 149 9.66 -8.85 -0.14
C LEU A 149 9.53 -9.28 -1.61
N ARG A 150 10.04 -8.48 -2.55
CA ARG A 150 10.08 -8.84 -3.97
C ARG A 150 11.00 -10.02 -4.25
N GLY A 151 12.13 -10.13 -3.55
CA GLY A 151 13.02 -11.29 -3.62
C GLY A 151 12.32 -12.59 -3.20
N ILE A 152 11.53 -12.55 -2.13
CA ILE A 152 10.69 -13.68 -1.69
C ILE A 152 9.70 -14.08 -2.79
N LEU A 153 9.01 -13.10 -3.39
CA LEU A 153 8.07 -13.35 -4.50
C LEU A 153 8.75 -13.99 -5.71
N SER A 154 9.92 -13.48 -6.11
CA SER A 154 10.71 -14.07 -7.20
C SER A 154 11.15 -15.50 -6.89
N ALA A 155 11.55 -15.79 -5.65
CA ALA A 155 11.96 -17.14 -5.23
C ALA A 155 10.79 -18.15 -5.29
N VAL A 156 9.58 -17.70 -4.93
CA VAL A 156 8.35 -18.51 -5.05
C VAL A 156 8.08 -18.87 -6.52
N GLN A 157 8.17 -17.90 -7.43
CA GLN A 157 7.98 -18.14 -8.87
C GLN A 157 9.04 -19.09 -9.44
N ALA A 158 10.31 -18.88 -9.09
CA ALA A 158 11.42 -19.72 -9.57
C ALA A 158 11.24 -21.19 -9.17
N ARG A 159 10.74 -21.47 -7.96
CA ARG A 159 10.46 -22.84 -7.50
C ARG A 159 9.29 -23.51 -8.22
N ARG A 160 8.36 -22.74 -8.77
CA ARG A 160 7.20 -23.28 -9.51
C ARG A 160 7.50 -23.49 -10.99
N ILE A 161 8.34 -22.63 -11.57
CA ILE A 161 8.82 -22.80 -12.96
C ILE A 161 9.71 -24.03 -13.08
N ARG A 162 10.43 -24.41 -12.02
CA ARG A 162 11.13 -25.69 -11.94
C ARG A 162 10.07 -26.78 -11.71
N PRO A 163 9.61 -27.51 -12.74
CA PRO A 163 8.62 -28.55 -12.51
C PRO A 163 9.25 -29.60 -11.60
N GLN A 164 8.43 -30.29 -10.80
CA GLN A 164 8.83 -31.54 -10.16
C GLN A 164 9.14 -32.57 -11.26
N VAL A 165 10.30 -32.47 -11.88
CA VAL A 165 10.90 -33.53 -12.68
C VAL A 165 11.74 -34.32 -11.69
N GLU A 166 11.48 -35.62 -11.63
CA GLU A 166 12.11 -36.66 -10.80
C GLU A 166 11.43 -37.00 -9.47
N SER A 167 10.46 -37.93 -9.56
CA SER A 167 10.48 -39.13 -8.73
C SER A 167 9.89 -40.29 -9.52
N GLY A 168 10.68 -40.81 -10.46
CA GLY A 168 10.30 -41.90 -11.37
C GLY A 168 11.49 -42.47 -12.14
N ALA A 169 12.61 -42.72 -11.46
CA ALA A 169 13.72 -43.50 -12.01
C ALA A 169 14.30 -44.38 -10.89
N GLY A 170 14.12 -45.69 -11.02
CA GLY A 170 14.69 -46.66 -10.08
C GLY A 170 14.31 -48.10 -10.38
N ASN A 171 15.24 -48.80 -11.03
CA ASN A 171 15.40 -50.25 -11.23
C ASN A 171 14.63 -50.87 -12.39
N GLY A 172 15.28 -51.51 -13.36
CA GLY A 172 16.66 -51.95 -13.45
C GLY A 172 16.69 -53.24 -14.26
N ASP A 173 17.18 -53.14 -15.48
CA ASP A 173 17.41 -54.26 -16.39
C ASP A 173 18.46 -55.20 -15.80
N GLY A 174 18.20 -56.50 -15.87
CA GLY A 174 18.98 -57.57 -15.28
C GLY A 174 18.96 -58.80 -16.17
N SER A 175 19.71 -58.71 -17.27
CA SER A 175 20.12 -59.82 -18.13
C SER A 175 20.86 -60.93 -17.35
N MET A 176 20.54 -62.20 -17.63
CA MET A 176 21.38 -63.42 -17.59
C MET A 176 20.43 -64.64 -17.69
N GLY A 177 20.58 -65.67 -18.54
CA GLY A 177 21.61 -66.08 -19.48
C GLY A 177 21.15 -67.37 -20.20
N SER A 178 21.89 -67.74 -21.26
CA SER A 178 21.60 -68.82 -22.21
C SER A 178 21.76 -70.27 -21.68
N THR A 179 21.03 -71.17 -22.37
CA THR A 179 21.36 -72.58 -22.80
C THR A 179 21.38 -73.74 -21.78
N PRO A 180 21.25 -75.00 -22.24
CA PRO A 180 21.04 -75.50 -23.62
C PRO A 180 19.67 -76.15 -23.89
#